data_AF-A0A0Q4GFG5-F1
#
_entry.id   AF-A0A0Q4GFG5-F1
#
_cell.length_a   1.000
_cell.length_b   1.000
_cell.length_c   1.000
_cell.angle_alpha   90.00
_cell.angle_beta   90.00
_cell.angle_gamma   90.00
#
_symmetry.space_group_name_H-M   'P 1'
#
loop_
_entity.id
_entity.type
_entity.pdbx_description
1 polymer ?
#
loop_
_entity_poly.entity_id
_entity_poly.type
_entity_poly.pdbx_seq_one_letter_code
_entity_poly.pdbx_strand_id
1 'polypeptide(L)'
;MLGPIGKQVMPAKGCAAFLWGTTDRTLVAMAGAETGRIRVAIDGKPIDYLRADESGAGGFGFAGVTTYRGGDLTIALDMTIVSRDDLASGAMIPAATLRIDRPGRDTVILPVAGMVGCA
;
A
#
# COMPACT_ATOMS: atom_id res chain seq x y z
N MET A 1 8.46 10.50 10.41
CA MET A 1 8.97 9.29 9.73
C MET A 1 7.83 8.30 9.60
N LEU A 2 7.74 7.54 8.50
CA LEU A 2 6.78 6.44 8.41
C LEU A 2 7.14 5.37 9.45
N GLY A 3 6.16 4.94 10.24
CA GLY A 3 6.35 3.93 11.27
C GLY A 3 5.86 2.54 10.84
N PRO A 4 6.13 1.51 11.64
CA PRO A 4 5.51 0.20 11.46
C PRO A 4 3.99 0.30 11.69
N ILE A 5 3.20 -0.41 10.85
CA ILE A 5 1.76 -0.58 11.09
C ILE A 5 1.43 -1.78 12.00
N GLY A 6 2.45 -2.54 12.40
CA GLY A 6 2.29 -3.77 13.16
C GLY A 6 1.67 -4.91 12.35
N LYS A 7 1.37 -6.04 13.00
CA LYS A 7 0.76 -7.21 12.34
C LYS A 7 -0.60 -6.83 11.74
N GLN A 8 -0.79 -7.12 10.46
CA GLN A 8 -2.06 -6.94 9.77
C GLN A 8 -2.79 -8.27 9.60
N VAL A 9 -4.09 -8.17 9.36
CA VAL A 9 -4.99 -9.32 9.12
C VAL A 9 -5.49 -9.24 7.69
N MET A 10 -5.56 -10.38 7.02
CA MET A 10 -6.12 -10.46 5.67
C MET A 10 -7.63 -10.13 5.70
N PRO A 11 -8.14 -9.35 4.74
CA PRO A 11 -9.58 -9.14 4.60
C PRO A 11 -10.32 -10.48 4.41
N ALA A 12 -11.57 -10.55 4.87
CA ALA A 12 -12.38 -11.77 4.73
C ALA A 12 -12.79 -12.08 3.27
N LYS A 13 -12.65 -11.11 2.37
CA LYS A 13 -12.93 -11.21 0.94
C LYS A 13 -11.96 -10.33 0.18
N GLY A 14 -11.58 -10.77 -1.01
CA GLY A 14 -10.78 -9.94 -1.90
C GLY A 14 -9.29 -9.93 -1.57
N CYS A 15 -8.58 -8.92 -2.07
CA CYS A 15 -7.13 -8.90 -2.04
C CYS A 15 -6.57 -7.75 -1.18
N ALA A 16 -5.42 -8.00 -0.56
CA ALA A 16 -4.64 -7.00 0.15
C ALA A 16 -3.17 -7.02 -0.30
N ALA A 17 -2.62 -5.83 -0.54
CA ALA A 17 -1.20 -5.60 -0.76
C ALA A 17 -0.54 -5.26 0.58
N PHE A 18 0.43 -6.07 1.00
CA PHE A 18 1.26 -5.82 2.18
C PHE A 18 2.61 -5.29 1.72
N LEU A 19 3.05 -4.16 2.26
CA LEU A 19 4.19 -3.40 1.74
C LEU A 19 5.22 -3.12 2.83
N TRP A 20 6.44 -3.55 2.58
CA TRP A 20 7.58 -3.39 3.47
C TRP A 20 8.61 -2.42 2.90
N GLY A 21 9.26 -1.65 3.78
CA GLY A 21 10.43 -0.86 3.41
C GLY A 21 11.54 -1.76 2.86
N THR A 22 12.19 -1.34 1.78
CA THR A 22 13.22 -2.17 1.13
C THR A 22 14.52 -2.26 1.92
N THR A 23 14.78 -1.29 2.80
CA THR A 23 16.00 -1.22 3.62
C THR A 23 15.88 -1.99 4.93
N ASP A 24 14.86 -1.68 5.73
CA ASP A 24 14.69 -2.20 7.09
C ASP A 24 13.69 -3.37 7.19
N ARG A 25 13.00 -3.67 6.09
CA ARG A 25 11.93 -4.68 6.01
C ARG A 25 10.83 -4.45 7.04
N THR A 26 10.58 -3.21 7.41
CA THR A 26 9.45 -2.84 8.27
C THR A 26 8.16 -2.85 7.46
N LEU A 27 7.08 -3.45 7.98
CA LEU A 27 5.76 -3.35 7.35
C LEU A 27 5.20 -1.94 7.57
N VAL A 28 5.15 -1.16 6.50
CA VAL A 28 4.84 0.29 6.55
C VAL A 28 3.46 0.62 5.98
N ALA A 29 2.92 -0.25 5.13
CA ALA A 29 1.59 -0.07 4.56
C ALA A 29 0.87 -1.38 4.28
N MET A 30 -0.47 -1.33 4.34
CA MET A 30 -1.36 -2.35 3.80
C MET A 30 -2.47 -1.67 3.02
N ALA A 31 -2.64 -2.03 1.76
CA ALA A 31 -3.75 -1.56 0.93
C ALA A 31 -4.74 -2.71 0.67
N GLY A 32 -6.04 -2.47 0.84
CA GLY A 32 -7.09 -3.45 0.52
C GLY A 32 -7.87 -3.03 -0.73
N ALA A 33 -7.88 -3.89 -1.75
CA ALA A 33 -8.47 -3.58 -3.06
C ALA A 33 -9.97 -3.27 -2.98
N GLU A 34 -10.75 -4.12 -2.33
CA GLU A 34 -12.21 -4.00 -2.22
C GLU A 34 -12.61 -2.93 -1.22
N THR A 35 -11.88 -2.83 -0.11
CA THR A 35 -12.14 -1.77 0.88
C THR A 35 -11.79 -0.39 0.36
N GLY A 36 -10.93 -0.29 -0.66
CA GLY A 36 -10.36 0.97 -1.13
C GLY A 36 -9.63 1.73 -0.03
N ARG A 37 -8.99 1.03 0.91
CA ARG A 37 -8.29 1.63 2.05
C ARG A 37 -6.80 1.35 1.97
N ILE A 38 -5.99 2.33 2.34
CA ILE A 38 -4.59 2.11 2.70
C ILE A 38 -4.38 2.48 4.16
N ARG A 39 -3.77 1.57 4.90
CA ARG A 39 -3.27 1.82 6.26
C ARG A 39 -1.81 2.21 6.20
N VAL A 40 -1.45 3.32 6.84
CA VAL A 40 -0.06 3.75 7.06
C VAL A 40 0.10 4.26 8.49
N ALA A 41 1.30 4.23 9.05
CA ALA A 41 1.58 4.83 10.36
C ALA A 41 2.25 6.19 10.23
N ILE A 42 1.53 7.26 10.57
CA ILE A 42 2.05 8.63 10.61
C ILE A 42 2.31 9.01 12.06
N ASP A 43 3.53 9.45 12.35
CA ASP A 43 3.95 9.85 13.70
C ASP A 43 3.64 8.76 14.75
N GLY A 44 3.85 7.49 14.36
CA GLY A 44 3.66 6.30 15.20
C GLY A 44 2.21 5.80 15.31
N LYS A 45 1.25 6.44 14.65
CA LYS A 45 -0.17 6.06 14.72
C LYS A 45 -0.65 5.48 13.39
N PRO A 46 -1.09 4.20 13.35
CA PRO A 46 -1.75 3.63 12.18
C PRO A 46 -3.07 4.34 11.90
N ILE A 47 -3.24 4.83 10.68
CA ILE A 47 -4.44 5.53 10.20
C ILE A 47 -4.77 4.99 8.81
N ASP A 48 -6.06 4.85 8.52
CA ASP A 48 -6.57 4.44 7.22
C ASP A 48 -6.99 5.65 6.39
N TYR A 49 -6.63 5.63 5.11
CA TYR A 49 -7.00 6.63 4.11
C TYR A 49 -7.83 5.98 3.02
N LEU A 50 -8.78 6.74 2.47
CA LEU A 50 -9.71 6.23 1.46
C LEU A 50 -9.17 6.52 0.07
N ARG A 51 -9.29 5.54 -0.82
CA ARG A 51 -9.00 5.67 -2.24
C ARG A 51 -9.83 6.82 -2.80
N ALA A 52 -9.15 7.72 -3.50
CA ALA A 52 -9.71 8.91 -4.10
C ALA A 52 -9.58 8.89 -5.62
N ASP A 53 -8.56 8.22 -6.16
CA ASP A 53 -8.34 8.11 -7.60
C ASP A 53 -7.46 6.91 -7.94
N GLU A 54 -7.56 6.40 -9.17
CA GLU A 54 -6.81 5.27 -9.70
C GLU A 54 -6.50 5.44 -11.18
N SER A 55 -5.31 5.02 -11.59
CA SER A 55 -4.93 4.99 -13.00
C SER A 55 -3.90 3.91 -13.31
N GLY A 56 -3.77 3.60 -14.60
CA GLY A 56 -2.82 2.60 -15.09
C GLY A 56 -3.28 1.16 -14.87
N ALA A 57 -2.66 0.26 -15.63
CA ALA A 57 -2.93 -1.17 -15.50
C ALA A 57 -2.36 -1.72 -14.20
N GLY A 58 -3.15 -2.51 -13.49
CA GLY A 58 -2.72 -3.27 -12.32
C GLY A 58 -3.26 -4.69 -12.37
N GLY A 59 -3.54 -5.28 -11.21
CA GLY A 59 -4.06 -6.63 -11.09
C GLY A 59 -4.61 -6.87 -9.68
N PHE A 60 -5.35 -7.97 -9.50
CA PHE A 60 -5.87 -8.38 -8.19
C PHE A 60 -6.71 -7.30 -7.49
N GLY A 61 -7.50 -6.55 -8.27
CA GLY A 61 -8.37 -5.48 -7.77
C GLY A 61 -7.67 -4.14 -7.53
N PHE A 62 -6.39 -4.03 -7.85
CA PHE A 62 -5.64 -2.78 -7.76
C PHE A 62 -5.30 -2.17 -9.13
N ALA A 63 -5.14 -0.85 -9.16
CA ALA A 63 -4.54 -0.12 -10.29
C ALA A 63 -3.01 -0.02 -10.15
N GLY A 64 -2.32 0.37 -11.23
CA GLY A 64 -0.88 0.62 -11.20
C GLY A 64 -0.51 1.79 -10.29
N VAL A 65 -1.30 2.86 -10.32
CA VAL A 65 -1.20 4.00 -9.41
C VAL A 65 -2.53 4.21 -8.71
N THR A 66 -2.51 4.27 -7.38
CA THR A 66 -3.68 4.60 -6.55
C THR A 66 -3.38 5.79 -5.65
N THR A 67 -4.28 6.78 -5.65
CA THR A 67 -4.23 7.92 -4.74
C THR A 67 -5.25 7.72 -3.61
N TYR A 68 -4.82 7.94 -2.38
CA TYR A 68 -5.65 7.91 -1.18
C TYR A 68 -5.63 9.28 -0.49
N ARG A 69 -6.74 9.66 0.12
CA ARG A 69 -6.90 10.93 0.84
C ARG A 69 -7.61 10.72 2.17
N GLY A 70 -7.34 11.63 3.10
CA GLY A 70 -7.94 11.66 4.44
C GLY A 70 -7.31 12.75 5.28
N GLY A 71 -8.12 13.59 5.93
CA GLY A 71 -7.64 14.84 6.51
C GLY A 71 -6.90 15.68 5.46
N ASP A 72 -5.73 16.19 5.83
CA ASP A 72 -4.91 17.04 4.94
C ASP A 72 -3.87 16.26 4.12
N LEU A 73 -3.83 14.92 4.22
CA LEU A 73 -2.79 14.11 3.59
C LEU A 73 -3.25 13.51 2.27
N THR A 74 -2.33 13.48 1.31
CA THR A 74 -2.46 12.72 0.07
C THR A 74 -1.38 11.65 0.03
N ILE A 75 -1.79 10.42 -0.21
CA ILE A 75 -0.90 9.26 -0.35
C ILE A 75 -1.02 8.74 -1.76
N ALA A 76 0.09 8.60 -2.47
CA ALA A 76 0.14 7.92 -3.76
C ALA A 76 0.93 6.62 -3.62
N LEU A 77 0.33 5.53 -4.08
CA LEU A 77 0.96 4.22 -4.19
C LEU A 77 1.10 3.90 -5.67
N ASP A 78 2.34 3.83 -6.14
CA ASP A 78 2.70 3.36 -7.49
C ASP A 78 3.33 1.97 -7.35
N MET A 79 2.81 0.95 -8.04
CA MET A 79 3.26 -0.41 -7.86
C MET A 79 3.25 -1.24 -9.14
N THR A 80 4.24 -2.13 -9.22
CA THR A 80 4.29 -3.20 -10.21
C THR A 80 3.86 -4.50 -9.53
N ILE A 81 2.82 -5.14 -10.06
CA ILE A 81 2.36 -6.46 -9.59
C ILE A 81 2.78 -7.52 -10.60
N VAL A 82 3.39 -8.61 -10.11
CA VAL A 82 3.84 -9.74 -10.92
C VAL A 82 3.24 -11.04 -10.38
N SER A 83 2.41 -11.68 -11.20
CA SER A 83 1.94 -13.04 -10.94
C SER A 83 3.09 -14.03 -11.07
N ARG A 84 3.07 -15.07 -10.23
CA ARG A 84 3.99 -16.20 -10.36
C ARG A 84 3.19 -17.49 -10.29
N ASP A 85 3.56 -18.47 -11.09
CA ASP A 85 2.86 -19.75 -11.16
C ASP A 85 2.94 -20.56 -9.85
N ASP A 86 3.91 -20.22 -8.98
CA ASP A 86 4.07 -20.80 -7.64
C ASP A 86 3.22 -20.10 -6.56
N LEU A 87 2.43 -19.08 -6.91
CA LEU A 87 1.52 -18.37 -6.00
C LEU A 87 0.05 -18.58 -6.41
N ALA A 88 -0.66 -19.45 -5.69
CA ALA A 88 -2.05 -19.79 -6.01
C ALA A 88 -3.07 -18.68 -5.68
N SER A 89 -2.81 -17.88 -4.64
CA SER A 89 -3.77 -16.89 -4.11
C SER A 89 -3.13 -15.51 -3.90
N GLY A 90 -2.34 -15.06 -4.88
CA GLY A 90 -1.64 -13.80 -4.75
C GLY A 90 -0.65 -13.48 -5.86
N ALA A 91 0.17 -12.48 -5.60
CA ALA A 91 1.23 -12.02 -6.49
C ALA A 91 2.36 -11.36 -5.72
N MET A 92 3.50 -11.20 -6.38
CA MET A 92 4.62 -10.41 -5.85
C MET A 92 4.48 -8.95 -6.24
N ILE A 93 4.94 -8.06 -5.36
CA ILE A 93 5.16 -6.64 -5.64
C ILE A 93 6.67 -6.41 -5.55
N PRO A 94 7.44 -6.68 -6.61
CA PRO A 94 8.91 -6.56 -6.56
C PRO A 94 9.38 -5.12 -6.31
N ALA A 95 8.60 -4.14 -6.76
CA ALA A 95 8.88 -2.72 -6.57
C ALA A 95 7.58 -1.91 -6.51
N ALA A 96 7.57 -0.94 -5.59
CA ALA A 96 6.54 0.06 -5.46
C ALA A 96 7.14 1.32 -4.80
N THR A 97 6.47 2.46 -5.01
CA THR A 97 6.79 3.72 -4.35
C THR A 97 5.59 4.20 -3.56
N LEU A 98 5.80 4.42 -2.27
CA LEU A 98 4.82 5.06 -1.40
C LEU A 98 5.23 6.53 -1.21
N ARG A 99 4.40 7.45 -1.71
CA ARG A 99 4.59 8.88 -1.56
C ARG A 99 3.51 9.46 -0.66
N ILE A 100 3.90 10.33 0.27
CA ILE A 100 3.00 10.98 1.23
C ILE A 100 3.27 12.47 1.24
N ASP A 101 2.32 13.23 0.71
CA ASP A 101 2.36 14.69 0.77
C ASP A 101 1.68 15.15 2.07
N ARG A 102 2.38 16.05 2.77
CA ARG A 102 1.95 16.59 4.06
C ARG A 102 2.05 18.11 3.99
N PRO A 103 0.93 18.85 3.89
CA PRO A 103 0.96 20.30 3.81
C PRO A 103 1.78 20.91 4.96
N GLY A 104 2.68 21.85 4.62
CA GLY A 104 3.58 22.51 5.58
C GLY A 104 4.69 21.61 6.15
N ARG A 105 4.90 20.40 5.62
CA ARG A 105 5.97 19.48 6.01
C ARG A 105 6.58 18.84 4.75
N ASP A 106 7.69 18.12 4.93
CA ASP A 106 8.33 17.44 3.80
C ASP A 106 7.44 16.31 3.24
N THR A 107 7.45 16.17 1.92
CA THR A 107 6.95 14.97 1.25
C THR A 107 7.86 13.79 1.58
N VAL A 108 7.25 12.66 1.92
CA VAL A 108 7.97 11.40 2.11
C VAL A 108 7.85 10.59 0.82
N ILE A 109 8.97 10.09 0.31
CA ILE A 109 9.01 9.12 -0.79
C ILE A 109 9.77 7.90 -0.27
N LEU A 110 9.08 6.76 -0.18
CA LEU A 110 9.63 5.53 0.37
C LEU A 110 9.53 4.40 -0.68
N PRO A 111 10.67 3.86 -1.14
CA PRO A 111 10.68 2.61 -1.88
C PRO A 111 10.19 1.47 -0.99
N VAL A 112 9.23 0.70 -1.50
CA VAL A 112 8.67 -0.47 -0.82
C VAL A 112 8.62 -1.66 -1.77
N ALA A 113 8.59 -2.85 -1.21
CA ALA A 113 8.33 -4.10 -1.92
C ALA A 113 7.36 -4.94 -1.09
N GLY A 114 6.74 -5.95 -1.69
CA GLY A 114 5.73 -6.70 -0.99
C GLY A 114 5.06 -7.81 -1.75
N MET A 115 3.84 -8.12 -1.31
CA MET A 115 3.03 -9.21 -1.83
C MET A 115 1.56 -8.84 -1.79
N VAL A 116 0.81 -9.35 -2.76
CA VAL A 116 -0.64 -9.40 -2.73
C VAL A 116 -1.06 -10.77 -2.19
N GLY A 117 -1.98 -10.79 -1.22
CA GLY A 117 -2.68 -12.00 -0.78
C GLY A 117 -4.18 -11.84 -0.93
N CYS A 118 -4.87 -12.88 -1.42
CA CYS A 118 -6.31 -12.88 -1.68
C CYS A 118 -7.03 -13.99 -0.90
N ALA A 119 -8.24 -13.67 -0.42
CA ALA A 119 -9.14 -14.57 0.31
C ALA A 119 -10.11 -15.31 -0.61
#